data_AF-A0A0A9XA90-F1
#
_entry.id   AF-A0A0A9XA90-F1
#
_cell.length_a   1.000
_cell.length_b   1.000
_cell.length_c   1.000
_cell.angle_alpha   90.00
_cell.angle_beta   90.00
_cell.angle_gamma   90.00
#
_symmetry.space_group_name_H-M   'P 1'
#
loop_
_entity.id
_entity.type
_entity.pdbx_description
1 polymer ?
#
loop_
_entity_poly.entity_id
_entity_poly.type
_entity_poly.pdbx_seq_one_letter_code
_entity_poly.pdbx_strand_id
1 'polypeptide(L)'
;LVSDNATIFTSEVFKEYCRARGIFQKLIAPGHPSTNGLAERNVQTFKQRFASIASEPGSVHDKIQRIVFRHRATPLACGKTPAELYLNRKIRIQLDAIFPATPKKSHTTAPRARRLSVGERVQVRLYLNNKEVWQF
;
A
#
# COMPACT_ATOMS: atom_id res chain seq x y z
N LEU A 1 10.18 13.46 -8.96
CA LEU A 1 10.76 13.54 -7.61
C LEU A 1 11.16 14.99 -7.35
N VAL A 2 10.74 15.58 -6.22
CA VAL A 2 11.22 16.89 -5.79
C VAL A 2 12.18 16.69 -4.63
N SER A 3 13.37 17.28 -4.69
CA SER A 3 14.40 17.17 -3.65
C SER A 3 15.08 18.51 -3.40
N ASP A 4 15.76 18.64 -2.25
CA ASP A 4 16.62 19.78 -1.99
C ASP A 4 17.92 19.74 -2.82
N ASN A 5 18.76 20.75 -2.64
CA ASN A 5 20.04 20.87 -3.33
C ASN A 5 21.18 20.12 -2.63
N ALA A 6 20.89 19.14 -1.76
CA ALA A 6 21.93 18.35 -1.13
C ALA A 6 22.77 17.58 -2.17
N THR A 7 24.06 17.44 -1.90
CA THR A 7 25.04 16.81 -2.82
C THR A 7 24.65 15.40 -3.23
N ILE A 8 23.98 14.66 -2.36
CA ILE A 8 23.47 13.31 -2.65
C ILE A 8 22.46 13.31 -3.82
N PHE A 9 21.62 14.35 -3.91
CA PHE A 9 20.59 14.47 -4.94
C PHE A 9 21.08 15.17 -6.21
N THR A 10 22.18 15.92 -6.14
CA THR A 10 22.79 16.58 -7.30
C THR A 10 23.92 15.76 -7.94
N SER A 11 24.35 14.67 -7.29
CA SER A 11 25.36 13.74 -7.80
C SER A 11 24.97 13.13 -9.16
N GLU A 12 25.97 12.89 -10.01
CA GLU A 12 25.72 12.31 -11.34
C GLU A 12 25.11 10.91 -11.24
N VAL A 13 25.59 10.10 -10.28
CA VAL A 13 25.07 8.76 -9.99
C VAL A 13 23.56 8.79 -9.74
N PHE A 14 23.06 9.77 -8.97
CA PHE A 14 21.63 9.88 -8.68
C PHE A 14 20.82 10.37 -9.89
N LYS A 15 21.38 11.30 -10.67
CA LYS A 15 20.73 11.76 -11.92
C LYS A 15 20.59 10.63 -12.93
N GLU A 16 21.63 9.83 -13.11
CA GLU A 16 21.60 8.64 -13.97
C GLU A 16 20.58 7.62 -13.48
N TYR A 17 20.55 7.35 -12.16
CA TYR A 17 19.55 6.49 -11.53
C TYR A 17 18.11 6.94 -11.86
N CYS A 18 17.85 8.25 -11.76
CA CYS A 18 16.55 8.84 -12.09
C CYS A 18 16.23 8.71 -13.58
N ARG A 19 17.18 9.03 -14.47
CA ARG A 19 17.01 8.94 -15.93
C ARG A 19 16.70 7.51 -16.37
N ALA A 20 17.45 6.53 -15.85
CA ALA A 20 17.27 5.11 -16.19
C ALA A 20 15.89 4.56 -15.77
N ARG A 21 15.24 5.15 -14.76
CA ARG A 21 13.90 4.74 -14.28
C ARG A 21 12.77 5.66 -14.75
N GLY A 22 13.05 6.59 -15.66
CA GLY A 22 12.05 7.56 -16.12
C GLY A 22 11.55 8.52 -15.04
N ILE A 23 12.34 8.74 -13.98
CA ILE A 23 11.99 9.66 -12.89
C ILE A 23 12.44 11.07 -13.27
N PHE A 24 11.49 11.97 -13.47
CA PHE A 24 11.80 13.40 -13.63
C PHE A 24 12.12 14.03 -12.26
N GLN A 25 13.38 14.42 -12.05
CA GLN A 25 13.83 15.09 -10.84
C GLN A 25 13.73 16.61 -10.96
N LYS A 26 13.19 17.27 -9.94
CA LYS A 26 13.14 18.73 -9.83
C LYS A 26 13.79 19.17 -8.52
N LEU A 27 14.76 20.06 -8.60
CA LEU A 27 15.42 20.63 -7.43
C LEU A 27 14.67 21.88 -6.96
N ILE A 28 14.70 22.15 -5.66
CA ILE A 28 14.14 23.39 -5.11
C ILE A 28 14.99 24.59 -5.53
N ALA A 29 14.33 25.73 -5.77
CA ALA A 29 15.02 26.98 -6.03
C ALA A 29 15.83 27.41 -4.79
N PRO A 30 17.05 27.97 -4.98
CA PRO A 30 17.79 28.59 -3.89
C PRO A 30 16.91 29.65 -3.19
N GLY A 31 16.90 29.65 -1.85
CA GLY A 31 16.07 30.58 -1.07
C GLY A 31 14.59 30.18 -0.88
N HIS A 32 14.15 29.02 -1.39
CA HIS A 32 12.77 28.52 -1.20
C HIS A 32 12.68 27.18 -0.44
N PRO A 33 13.14 27.13 0.83
CA PRO A 33 13.13 25.90 1.65
C PRO A 33 11.70 25.38 1.91
N SER A 34 10.70 26.27 1.90
CA SER A 34 9.29 25.93 2.08
C SER A 34 8.78 24.88 1.08
N THR A 35 9.40 24.79 -0.11
CA THR A 35 9.07 23.77 -1.13
C THR A 35 9.29 22.34 -0.61
N ASN A 36 10.27 22.14 0.28
CA ASN A 36 10.55 20.85 0.92
C ASN A 36 9.87 20.70 2.30
N GLY A 37 9.07 21.68 2.72
CA GLY A 37 8.52 21.75 4.06
C GLY A 37 7.60 20.58 4.42
N LEU A 38 6.99 19.91 3.44
CA LEU A 38 6.19 18.70 3.69
C LEU A 38 7.08 17.52 4.10
N ALA A 39 8.23 17.34 3.44
CA ALA A 39 9.18 16.30 3.80
C ALA A 39 9.76 16.57 5.20
N GLU A 40 10.15 17.82 5.47
CA GLU A 40 10.66 18.23 6.78
C GLU A 40 9.64 18.01 7.90
N ARG A 41 8.37 18.41 7.69
CA ARG A 41 7.30 18.19 8.66
C ARG A 41 7.04 16.70 8.90
N ASN A 42 7.13 15.87 7.87
CA ASN A 42 7.01 14.42 8.00
C ASN A 42 8.16 13.84 8.83
N VAL A 43 9.40 14.29 8.61
CA VAL A 43 10.56 13.87 9.40
C VAL A 43 10.43 14.32 10.86
N GLN A 44 9.97 15.55 11.11
CA GLN A 44 9.72 16.05 12.46
C GLN A 44 8.68 15.19 13.19
N THR A 45 7.55 14.93 12.54
CA THR A 45 6.48 14.06 13.08
C THR A 45 7.00 12.65 13.36
N PHE A 46 7.82 12.10 12.45
CA PHE A 46 8.44 10.80 12.64
C PHE A 46 9.36 10.77 13.86
N LYS A 47 10.25 11.76 14.01
CA LYS A 47 11.17 11.86 15.15
C LYS A 47 10.43 11.95 16.49
N GLN A 48 9.36 12.74 16.55
CA GLN A 48 8.51 12.83 17.74
C GLN A 48 7.88 11.48 18.11
N ARG A 49 7.32 10.78 17.11
CA ARG A 49 6.76 9.43 17.32
C ARG A 49 7.84 8.44 17.73
N PHE A 50 9.02 8.52 17.13
CA PHE A 50 10.15 7.66 17.47
C PHE A 50 10.63 7.88 18.91
N ALA A 51 10.70 9.13 19.35
CA ALA A 51 10.99 9.47 20.74
C ALA A 51 9.94 8.90 21.70
N SER A 52 8.65 8.95 21.34
CA SER A 52 7.57 8.41 22.20
C SER A 52 7.60 6.88 22.37
N ILE A 53 8.13 6.14 21.40
CA ILE A 53 8.26 4.67 21.43
C ILE A 53 9.66 4.22 21.86
N ALA A 54 10.54 5.15 22.25
CA ALA A 54 11.93 4.85 22.59
C ALA A 54 12.01 3.84 23.75
N SER A 55 11.15 3.97 24.76
CA SER A 55 11.08 3.10 25.93
C SER A 55 10.36 1.76 25.70
N GLU A 56 9.62 1.58 24.61
CA GLU A 56 8.95 0.31 24.33
C GLU A 56 9.96 -0.79 23.95
N PRO A 57 9.69 -2.06 24.27
CA PRO A 57 10.52 -3.18 23.82
C PRO A 57 10.44 -3.36 22.29
N GLY A 58 11.49 -3.97 21.71
CA GLY A 58 11.58 -4.31 20.30
C GLY A 58 12.76 -3.65 19.57
N SER A 59 13.08 -4.17 18.40
CA SER A 59 14.19 -3.64 17.60
C SER A 59 13.86 -2.24 17.05
N VAL A 60 14.90 -1.45 16.72
CA VAL A 60 14.70 -0.17 16.03
C VAL A 60 13.92 -0.36 14.73
N HIS A 61 14.18 -1.46 14.01
CA HIS A 61 13.48 -1.77 12.76
C HIS A 61 11.97 -1.96 12.97
N ASP A 62 11.59 -2.74 13.99
CA ASP A 62 10.18 -2.98 14.32
C ASP A 62 9.47 -1.68 14.71
N LYS A 63 10.16 -0.82 15.47
CA LYS A 63 9.64 0.50 15.87
C LYS A 63 9.40 1.37 14.64
N ILE A 64 10.34 1.43 13.70
CA ILE A 64 10.20 2.18 12.44
C ILE A 64 8.98 1.66 11.67
N GLN A 65 8.89 0.33 11.47
CA GLN A 65 7.77 -0.29 10.76
C GLN A 65 6.42 0.04 11.41
N ARG A 66 6.32 -0.07 12.75
CA ARG A 66 5.11 0.28 13.52
C ARG A 66 4.72 1.75 13.34
N ILE A 67 5.68 2.67 13.41
CA ILE A 67 5.41 4.11 13.23
C ILE A 67 4.87 4.39 11.82
N VAL A 68 5.52 3.85 10.80
CA VAL A 68 5.13 4.07 9.40
C VAL A 68 3.78 3.43 9.11
N PHE A 69 3.53 2.22 9.62
CA PHE A 69 2.24 1.55 9.49
C PHE A 69 1.11 2.37 10.14
N ARG A 70 1.31 2.81 11.39
CA ARG A 70 0.34 3.68 12.09
C ARG A 70 0.10 4.98 11.34
N HIS A 71 1.17 5.64 10.87
CA HIS A 71 1.04 6.87 10.07
C HIS A 71 0.12 6.67 8.86
N ARG A 72 0.30 5.58 8.10
CA ARG A 72 -0.52 5.28 6.93
C ARG A 72 -1.98 5.00 7.25
N ALA A 73 -2.30 4.57 8.48
CA ALA A 73 -3.65 4.22 8.92
C ALA A 73 -4.34 5.30 9.78
N THR A 74 -3.63 6.34 10.21
CA THR A 74 -4.22 7.46 10.98
C THR A 74 -4.82 8.49 10.02
N PRO A 75 -6.10 8.89 10.20
CA PRO A 75 -6.70 9.95 9.39
C PRO A 75 -5.96 11.29 9.54
N LEU A 76 -5.83 12.01 8.42
CA LEU A 76 -5.35 13.39 8.38
C LEU A 76 -6.51 14.36 8.71
N ALA A 77 -6.22 15.66 8.76
CA ALA A 77 -7.23 16.71 8.96
C ALA A 77 -8.38 16.67 7.91
N CYS A 78 -8.14 16.11 6.73
CA CYS A 78 -9.16 15.90 5.70
C CYS A 78 -10.06 14.67 5.93
N GLY A 79 -9.92 13.97 7.06
CA GLY A 79 -10.70 12.78 7.42
C GLY A 79 -10.28 11.48 6.73
N LYS A 80 -9.39 11.55 5.73
CA LYS A 80 -8.84 10.37 5.03
C LYS A 80 -7.45 10.00 5.55
N THR A 81 -7.13 8.72 5.55
CA THR A 81 -5.80 8.20 5.89
C THR A 81 -4.83 8.33 4.71
N PRO A 82 -3.50 8.42 4.94
CA PRO A 82 -2.54 8.43 3.84
C PRO A 82 -2.63 7.19 2.93
N ALA A 83 -2.94 6.03 3.49
CA ALA A 83 -3.15 4.81 2.69
C ALA A 83 -4.40 4.90 1.81
N GLU A 84 -5.48 5.52 2.29
CA GLU A 84 -6.66 5.76 1.45
C GLU A 84 -6.37 6.76 0.35
N LEU A 85 -5.61 7.81 0.62
CA LEU A 85 -5.22 8.78 -0.41
C LEU A 85 -4.30 8.15 -1.47
N TYR A 86 -3.43 7.21 -1.08
CA TYR A 86 -2.45 6.61 -1.98
C TYR A 86 -2.97 5.35 -2.71
N LEU A 87 -3.65 4.44 -2.01
CA LEU A 87 -4.10 3.15 -2.51
C LEU A 87 -5.61 3.05 -2.72
N ASN A 88 -6.36 4.13 -2.42
CA ASN A 88 -7.82 4.13 -2.39
C ASN A 88 -8.41 3.00 -1.52
N ARG A 89 -7.68 2.61 -0.46
CA ARG A 89 -8.01 1.50 0.43
C ARG A 89 -7.63 1.82 1.87
N LYS A 90 -8.55 1.56 2.80
CA LYS A 90 -8.27 1.60 4.24
C LYS A 90 -7.46 0.39 4.67
N ILE A 91 -6.30 0.62 5.29
CA ILE A 91 -5.52 -0.45 5.93
C ILE A 91 -6.20 -0.79 7.26
N ARG A 92 -6.43 -2.09 7.50
CA ARG A 92 -7.00 -2.55 8.77
C ARG A 92 -5.95 -2.52 9.88
N ILE A 93 -6.30 -1.93 11.01
CA ILE A 93 -5.50 -1.91 12.23
C ILE A 93 -6.24 -2.63 13.36
N GLN A 94 -5.53 -2.91 14.47
CA GLN A 94 -6.13 -3.60 15.63
C GLN A 94 -7.37 -2.87 16.18
N LEU A 95 -7.40 -1.53 16.14
CA LEU A 95 -8.56 -0.73 16.53
C LEU A 95 -9.79 -1.01 15.65
N ASP A 96 -9.62 -1.33 14.37
CA ASP A 96 -10.74 -1.65 13.48
C ASP A 96 -11.42 -2.99 13.86
N ALA A 97 -10.73 -3.86 14.63
CA ALA A 97 -11.29 -5.14 15.08
C ALA A 97 -12.32 -4.99 16.21
N ILE A 98 -12.37 -3.83 16.86
CA ILE A 98 -13.36 -3.53 17.92
C ILE A 98 -14.74 -3.30 17.30
N PHE A 99 -14.81 -2.81 16.06
CA PHE A 99 -16.07 -2.55 15.39
C PHE A 99 -16.61 -3.84 14.77
N PRO A 100 -17.92 -4.13 14.93
CA PRO A 100 -18.54 -5.28 14.30
C PRO A 100 -18.35 -5.20 12.78
N ALA A 101 -17.94 -6.32 12.18
CA ALA A 101 -17.78 -6.41 10.74
C ALA A 101 -19.15 -6.22 10.09
N THR A 102 -19.36 -5.07 9.44
CA THR A 102 -20.51 -4.89 8.57
C THR A 102 -20.28 -5.78 7.35
N PRO A 103 -21.16 -6.76 7.08
CA PRO A 103 -21.06 -7.53 5.86
C PRO A 103 -21.23 -6.54 4.71
N LYS A 104 -20.14 -6.24 3.99
CA LYS A 104 -20.26 -5.58 2.70
C LYS A 104 -21.17 -6.48 1.88
N LYS A 105 -22.28 -5.93 1.35
CA LYS A 105 -23.07 -6.62 0.32
C LYS A 105 -22.07 -7.02 -0.74
N SER A 106 -21.71 -8.30 -0.77
CA SER A 106 -20.81 -8.78 -1.79
C SER A 106 -21.54 -8.53 -3.10
N HIS A 107 -20.99 -7.68 -3.96
CA HIS A 107 -21.21 -7.81 -5.39
C HIS A 107 -20.50 -9.09 -5.87
N THR A 108 -20.66 -10.20 -5.16
CA THR A 108 -20.75 -11.47 -5.82
C THR A 108 -22.03 -11.35 -6.62
N THR A 109 -21.92 -10.92 -7.89
CA THR A 109 -22.59 -11.72 -8.91
C THR A 109 -22.21 -13.15 -8.52
N ALA A 110 -23.14 -13.89 -7.92
CA ALA A 110 -22.90 -15.28 -7.59
C ALA A 110 -22.18 -15.86 -8.81
N PRO A 111 -21.06 -16.60 -8.66
CA PRO A 111 -20.58 -17.36 -9.81
C PRO A 111 -21.84 -18.02 -10.36
N ARG A 112 -22.11 -17.87 -11.65
CA ARG A 112 -23.30 -18.42 -12.31
C ARG A 112 -23.12 -19.94 -12.29
N ALA A 113 -23.12 -20.50 -11.09
CA ALA A 113 -22.95 -21.88 -10.76
C ALA A 113 -24.24 -22.48 -11.29
N ARG A 114 -24.11 -23.11 -12.45
CA ARG A 114 -25.20 -23.81 -13.07
C ARG A 114 -25.73 -24.79 -12.04
N ARG A 115 -26.97 -24.60 -11.60
CA ARG A 115 -27.66 -25.59 -10.77
C ARG A 115 -28.00 -26.75 -11.68
N LEU A 116 -27.33 -27.88 -11.48
CA LEU A 116 -27.62 -29.11 -12.20
C LEU A 116 -28.78 -29.82 -11.52
N SER A 117 -29.75 -30.28 -12.30
CA SER A 117 -30.87 -31.10 -11.79
C SER A 117 -30.52 -32.58 -11.85
N VAL A 118 -31.08 -33.41 -10.94
CA VAL A 118 -30.91 -34.87 -10.99
C VAL A 118 -31.49 -35.39 -12.30
N GLY A 119 -30.65 -36.05 -13.11
CA GLY A 119 -30.98 -36.51 -14.47
C GLY A 119 -30.58 -35.56 -15.60
N GLU A 120 -29.98 -34.40 -15.31
CA GLU A 120 -29.45 -33.50 -16.33
C GLU A 120 -28.21 -34.10 -17.00
N ARG A 121 -28.19 -34.12 -18.34
CA ARG A 121 -27.06 -34.61 -19.11
C ARG A 121 -25.87 -33.65 -18.98
N VAL A 122 -24.74 -34.16 -18.51
CA VAL A 122 -23.53 -33.37 -18.26
C VAL A 122 -22.34 -33.97 -18.98
N GLN A 123 -21.48 -33.14 -19.56
CA GLN A 123 -20.22 -33.62 -20.12
C GLN A 123 -19.14 -33.61 -19.04
N VAL A 124 -18.38 -34.70 -18.97
CA VAL A 124 -17.23 -34.85 -18.07
C VAL A 124 -15.96 -34.99 -18.90
N ARG A 125 -14.90 -34.29 -18.48
CA ARG A 125 -13.56 -34.44 -19.04
C ARG A 125 -12.86 -35.59 -18.35
N LEU A 126 -12.50 -36.60 -19.12
CA LEU A 126 -11.76 -37.78 -18.66
C LEU A 126 -10.34 -37.73 -19.24
N TYR A 127 -9.37 -38.18 -18.44
CA TYR A 127 -7.98 -38.35 -18.88
C TYR A 127 -7.71 -39.85 -19.03
N LEU A 128 -7.71 -40.32 -20.27
CA LEU A 128 -7.45 -41.73 -20.60
C LEU A 128 -6.20 -41.79 -21.47
N ASN A 129 -5.24 -42.65 -21.13
CA ASN A 129 -3.98 -42.82 -21.86
C ASN A 129 -3.26 -41.49 -22.16
N ASN A 130 -3.16 -40.62 -21.15
CA ASN A 130 -2.54 -39.28 -21.26
C ASN A 130 -3.18 -38.37 -22.32
N LYS A 131 -4.41 -38.68 -22.75
CA LYS A 131 -5.19 -37.86 -23.69
C LYS A 131 -6.49 -37.42 -23.02
N GLU A 132 -6.90 -36.22 -23.38
CA GLU A 132 -8.11 -35.60 -22.85
C GLU A 132 -9.30 -35.98 -23.73
N VAL A 133 -10.32 -36.59 -23.14
CA VAL A 133 -11.52 -37.04 -23.83
C VAL A 133 -12.75 -36.50 -23.11
N TRP A 134 -13.69 -35.92 -23.86
CA TRP A 134 -14.97 -35.46 -23.32
C TRP A 134 -16.06 -36.50 -23.57
N GLN A 135 -16.78 -36.89 -22.52
CA GLN A 135 -17.90 -37.84 -22.60
C GLN A 135 -19.15 -37.24 -21.97
N PHE A 136 -20.32 -37.62 -22.49
CA PHE A 136 -21.64 -37.21 -22.01
C PHE A 136 -22.24 -38.19 -21.02
#